data_AF-A0A1G3ALU3-F1
#
_entry.id   AF-A0A1G3ALU3-F1
#
_cell.length_a   1.000
_cell.length_b   1.000
_cell.length_c   1.000
_cell.angle_alpha   90.00
_cell.angle_beta   90.00
_cell.angle_gamma   90.00
#
_symmetry.space_group_name_H-M   'P 1'
#
loop_
_entity.id
_entity.type
_entity.pdbx_description
1 polymer ?
#
loop_
_entity_poly.entity_id
_entity_poly.type
_entity_poly.pdbx_seq_one_letter_code
_entity_poly.pdbx_strand_id
1 'polypeptide(L)' 'MAKKKLIKGLWSKSELSLLKKLFPSNPTAKIAAKLNRPNDAVKKKASRMGLRKSQKYMKSLGRS' A
#
# COMPACT_ATOMS: atom_id res chain seq x y z
N MET A 1 6.91 -7.85 22.80
CA MET A 1 5.81 -7.52 21.86
C MET A 1 5.85 -8.51 20.70
N ALA A 2 4.83 -9.36 20.54
CA ALA A 2 4.79 -10.36 19.48
C ALA A 2 4.67 -9.68 18.10
N LYS A 3 5.69 -9.84 17.24
CA LYS A 3 5.65 -9.35 15.86
C LYS A 3 4.62 -10.17 15.11
N LYS A 4 3.45 -9.59 14.82
CA LYS A 4 2.37 -10.25 14.05
C LYS A 4 2.96 -10.80 12.74
N LYS A 5 2.76 -12.09 12.46
CA LYS A 5 3.34 -12.77 11.28
C LYS A 5 2.73 -12.15 10.01
N LEU A 6 3.51 -11.30 9.36
CA LEU A 6 3.08 -10.63 8.13
C LEU A 6 2.97 -11.65 6.98
N ILE A 7 1.98 -11.46 6.11
CA ILE A 7 1.77 -12.30 4.93
C ILE A 7 2.94 -12.08 3.96
N LYS A 8 3.67 -13.16 3.68
CA LYS A 8 4.77 -13.22 2.70
C LYS A 8 4.34 -14.19 1.60
N GLY A 9 4.31 -13.75 0.33
CA GLY A 9 3.96 -14.62 -0.80
C GLY A 9 2.98 -14.01 -1.80
N LEU A 10 2.25 -14.88 -2.50
CA LEU A 10 1.33 -14.54 -3.59
C LEU A 10 0.31 -13.48 -3.16
N TRP A 11 0.02 -12.56 -4.07
CA TRP A 11 -1.03 -11.56 -3.89
C TRP A 11 -2.35 -12.09 -4.41
N SER A 12 -3.37 -12.10 -3.56
CA SER A 12 -4.73 -12.42 -4.00
C SER A 12 -5.33 -11.28 -4.82
N LYS A 13 -6.29 -11.61 -5.70
CA LYS A 13 -7.01 -10.61 -6.50
C LYS A 13 -7.68 -9.55 -5.62
N SER A 14 -8.25 -9.97 -4.48
CA SER A 14 -8.87 -9.07 -3.50
C SER A 14 -7.89 -8.08 -2.89
N GLU A 15 -6.68 -8.52 -2.51
CA GLU A 15 -5.63 -7.63 -2.00
C GLU A 15 -5.16 -6.62 -3.05
N LEU A 16 -5.08 -7.04 -4.33
CA LEU A 16 -4.70 -6.16 -5.43
C LEU A 16 -5.75 -5.10 -5.70
N SER A 17 -7.04 -5.47 -5.71
CA SER A 17 -8.15 -4.54 -5.83
C SER A 17 -8.18 -3.55 -4.68
N LEU A 18 -7.96 -4.02 -3.44
CA LEU A 18 -7.89 -3.16 -2.26
C LEU A 18 -6.69 -2.20 -2.33
N LEU A 19 -5.52 -2.69 -2.74
CA LEU A 19 -4.32 -1.89 -2.93
C LEU A 19 -4.56 -0.79 -3.97
N LYS A 20 -5.15 -1.11 -5.13
CA LYS A 20 -5.50 -0.13 -6.17
C LYS A 20 -6.43 0.95 -5.65
N LYS A 21 -7.47 0.58 -4.89
CA LYS A 21 -8.47 1.53 -4.36
C LYS A 21 -7.90 2.44 -3.28
N LEU A 22 -7.05 1.90 -2.40
CA LEU A 22 -6.57 2.65 -1.23
C LEU A 22 -5.27 3.42 -1.49
N PHE A 23 -4.42 2.97 -2.41
CA PHE A 23 -3.11 3.56 -2.66
C PHE A 23 -3.11 5.05 -3.00
N PRO A 24 -4.02 5.57 -3.83
CA PRO A 24 -4.00 6.98 -4.24
C PRO A 24 -4.25 7.97 -3.09
N SER A 25 -5.01 7.56 -2.07
CA SER A 25 -5.52 8.48 -1.02
C SER A 25 -5.00 8.18 0.37
N ASN A 26 -4.29 7.06 0.57
CA ASN A 26 -3.82 6.63 1.89
C ASN A 26 -2.31 6.48 1.95
N PRO A 27 -1.67 6.68 3.13
CA PRO A 27 -0.28 6.32 3.36
C PRO A 27 -0.04 4.82 3.16
N THR A 28 1.13 4.47 2.64
CA THR A 28 1.52 3.06 2.42
C THR A 28 1.50 2.25 3.73
N ALA A 29 1.85 2.87 4.87
CA ALA A 29 1.80 2.23 6.19
C ALA A 29 0.38 1.83 6.61
N LYS A 30 -0.63 2.67 6.37
CA LYS A 30 -2.05 2.33 6.64
C LYS A 30 -2.51 1.15 5.78
N ILE A 31 -2.10 1.14 4.52
CA ILE A 31 -2.47 0.08 3.57
C ILE A 31 -1.81 -1.25 3.97
N ALA A 32 -0.53 -1.20 4.36
CA ALA A 32 0.23 -2.34 4.86
C ALA A 32 -0.40 -2.95 6.12
N ALA A 33 -0.80 -2.12 7.08
CA ALA A 33 -1.53 -2.57 8.26
C ALA A 33 -2.85 -3.25 7.89
N LYS A 34 -3.60 -2.69 6.93
CA LYS A 34 -4.87 -3.26 6.46
C LYS A 34 -4.72 -4.57 5.69
N LEU A 35 -3.62 -4.72 4.96
CA LEU A 35 -3.29 -5.93 4.20
C LEU A 35 -2.50 -6.96 5.02
N ASN A 36 -2.14 -6.67 6.27
CA ASN A 36 -1.20 -7.48 7.08
C ASN A 36 0.09 -7.82 6.32
N ARG A 37 0.58 -6.89 5.49
CA ARG A 37 1.78 -7.05 4.68
C ARG A 37 2.84 -6.03 5.07
N PRO A 38 4.13 -6.32 4.86
CA PRO A 38 5.19 -5.35 5.15
C PRO A 38 5.10 -4.15 4.20
N ASN A 39 5.44 -2.96 4.72
CA ASN A 39 5.44 -1.70 3.96
C ASN A 39 6.25 -1.83 2.66
N ASP A 40 7.42 -2.47 2.72
CA ASP A 40 8.28 -2.71 1.56
C ASP A 40 7.60 -3.56 0.49
N ALA A 41 6.87 -4.60 0.88
CA ALA A 41 6.15 -5.43 -0.08
C ALA A 41 5.02 -4.65 -0.76
N VAL A 42 4.28 -3.83 0.00
CA VAL A 42 3.23 -2.97 -0.54
C VAL A 42 3.83 -1.92 -1.49
N LYS A 43 4.93 -1.28 -1.11
CA LYS A 43 5.64 -0.29 -1.94
C LYS A 43 6.14 -0.93 -3.23
N LYS A 44 6.87 -2.05 -3.15
CA LYS A 44 7.36 -2.80 -4.33
C LYS A 44 6.21 -3.23 -5.24
N LYS A 45 5.11 -3.74 -4.68
CA LYS A 45 3.96 -4.17 -5.48
C LYS A 45 3.24 -3.00 -6.14
N ALA A 46 3.04 -1.89 -5.43
CA ALA A 46 2.46 -0.68 -5.98
C ALA A 46 3.31 -0.10 -7.13
N SER A 47 4.63 -0.03 -6.96
CA SER A 47 5.57 0.37 -8.01
C SER A 47 5.50 -0.55 -9.22
N ARG A 48 5.51 -1.88 -9.03
CA ARG A 48 5.37 -2.86 -10.12
C ARG A 48 4.04 -2.77 -10.86
N MET A 49 2.99 -2.28 -10.22
CA MET A 49 1.67 -2.07 -10.82
C MET A 49 1.49 -0.65 -11.39
N GLY A 50 2.52 0.20 -11.32
CA GLY A 50 2.42 1.60 -11.76
C GLY A 50 1.48 2.46 -10.92
N LEU A 51 1.15 2.05 -9.69
CA LEU A 51 0.26 2.83 -8.84
C LEU A 51 0.96 4.07 -8.32
N ARG A 52 0.31 5.22 -8.52
CA ARG A 52 0.77 6.51 -8.05
C ARG A 52 -0.15 7.04 -6.95
N LYS A 53 0.41 7.90 -6.10
CA LYS A 53 -0.39 8.69 -5.17
C LYS A 53 -1.19 9.71 -5.96
N SER A 54 -2.41 10.00 -5.50
CA SER A 54 -3.23 11.04 -6.13
C SER A 54 -2.58 12.40 -5.94
N GLN A 55 -2.74 13.27 -6.93
CA GLN A 55 -2.29 14.66 -6.86
C GLN A 55 -2.85 15.36 -5.61
N LYS A 56 -4.11 15.08 -5.23
CA LYS A 56 -4.73 15.61 -4.01
C LYS A 56 -3.99 15.18 -2.74
N TYR A 57 -3.59 13.91 -2.66
CA TYR A 57 -2.81 13.40 -1.54
C TYR A 57 -1.39 13.97 -1.52
N MET A 58 -0.74 14.11 -2.68
CA MET A 58 0.59 14.74 -2.79
C MET A 58 0.57 16.22 -2.37
N LYS A 59 -0.45 16.98 -2.81
CA LYS A 59 -0.70 18.36 -2.38
C LYS A 59 -0.91 18.47 -0.87
N SER A 60 -1.69 17.56 -0.27
CA SER A 60 -1.89 17.54 1.19
C SER A 60 -0.62 17.24 2.00
N LEU A 61 0.41 16.65 1.36
CA LEU A 61 1.69 16.37 1.98
C LEU A 61 2.73 17.48 1.72
N GLY A 62 2.36 18.59 1.07
CA GLY A 62 3.27 19.67 0.69
C GLY A 62 4.35 19.25 -0.31
N ARG A 63 4.16 18.11 -0.99
CA ARG A 63 5.07 17.59 -2.01
C ARG A 63 4.46 17.87 -3.37
N SER A 64 4.71 19.09 -3.84
CA SER A 64 4.44 19.54 -5.21
C SER A 64 5.62 19.20 -6.09
#